data_AF-A0A173VQT6-F1
#
_entry.id   AF-A0A173VQT6-F1
#
_cell.length_a   1.000
_cell.length_b   1.000
_cell.length_c   1.000
_cell.angle_alpha   90.00
_cell.angle_beta   90.00
_cell.angle_gamma   90.00
#
_symmetry.space_group_name_H-M   'P 1'
#
loop_
_entity.id
_entity.type
_entity.pdbx_description
1 polymer ?
#
loop_
_entity_poly.entity_id
_entity_poly.type
_entity_poly.pdbx_seq_one_letter_code
_entity_poly.pdbx_strand_id
1 'polypeptide(L)'
;MRILVAGDFYPSERVKTLIEKKEYETILGEVTSIVKSVDYAIVNYESPVVLGKYKPILKCGPNLASTENGVEAIKWAGFDMATLANNHTYDFGVEGLNDTLQTCKKYGIDIVGVGPNLQGAQKVFYKEIQGQRLAIINCCEHEFSIATATTPGCNPLNPVQQYYAITEAKRNADHVIVIVHGGHEFYQLPSPRMKETYRFFVDCGADAVINHHQHCYSGYEYYKDKFICYGLGNFCFDDLKRTGQVWNEGYMVMLEIKESIRVKLFPYEQCNDKPSVVPFNSKVTSRFNKTITDLNAIIQVDAKLKRAHEKWMDQTSKGFMLAFTPYSNRYLKAVCSRGLLPSFISKQRVQCLINYIDCEAHRERTLNMLRKR
;
A
#
# COMPACT_ATOMS: atom_id res chain seq x y z
N MET A 1 23.00 -5.88 9.20
CA MET A 1 21.96 -6.19 8.19
C MET A 1 21.39 -4.92 7.56
N ARG A 2 21.19 -4.88 6.24
CA ARG A 2 20.59 -3.77 5.47
C ARG A 2 19.35 -4.27 4.74
N ILE A 3 18.20 -3.68 5.04
CA ILE A 3 16.90 -4.01 4.45
C ILE A 3 16.43 -2.85 3.60
N LEU A 4 16.08 -3.09 2.34
CA LEU A 4 15.50 -2.09 1.45
C LEU A 4 14.01 -2.36 1.26
N VAL A 5 13.19 -1.33 1.36
CA VAL A 5 11.75 -1.40 1.03
C VAL A 5 11.44 -0.36 -0.05
N ALA A 6 10.91 -0.84 -1.16
CA ALA A 6 10.43 -0.05 -2.28
C ALA A 6 8.89 0.01 -2.28
N GLY A 7 8.35 1.04 -2.91
CA GLY A 7 6.92 1.28 -3.00
C GLY A 7 6.17 0.36 -3.97
N ASP A 8 5.04 0.86 -4.49
CA ASP A 8 4.06 0.09 -5.24
C ASP A 8 4.56 -0.28 -6.66
N PHE A 9 4.58 -1.57 -6.99
CA PHE A 9 4.92 -2.09 -8.31
C PHE A 9 3.69 -2.70 -8.99
N TYR A 10 3.34 -2.14 -10.14
CA TYR A 10 2.36 -2.70 -11.07
C TYR A 10 2.77 -2.36 -12.51
N PRO A 11 3.06 -3.36 -13.36
CA PRO A 11 3.48 -3.12 -14.73
C PRO A 11 2.28 -2.82 -15.64
N SER A 12 1.86 -1.56 -15.66
CA SER A 12 0.79 -1.01 -16.51
C SER A 12 1.31 -0.32 -17.76
N GLU A 13 0.38 0.03 -18.66
CA GLU A 13 0.61 0.92 -19.80
C GLU A 13 1.89 0.60 -20.61
N ARG A 14 2.87 1.53 -20.66
CA ARG A 14 4.11 1.35 -21.43
C ARG A 14 5.01 0.29 -20.79
N VAL A 15 5.09 0.28 -19.45
CA VAL A 15 5.87 -0.70 -18.68
C VAL A 15 5.41 -2.11 -18.96
N LYS A 16 4.09 -2.34 -19.04
CA LYS A 16 3.53 -3.66 -19.41
C LYS A 16 4.15 -4.19 -20.71
N THR A 17 4.21 -3.35 -21.74
CA THR A 17 4.73 -3.75 -23.05
C THR A 17 6.22 -4.12 -22.98
N LEU A 18 7.01 -3.37 -22.21
CA LEU A 18 8.44 -3.64 -22.04
C LEU A 18 8.67 -4.90 -21.19
N ILE A 19 7.85 -5.13 -20.17
CA ILE A 19 7.88 -6.36 -19.37
C ILE A 19 7.62 -7.59 -20.24
N GLU A 20 6.63 -7.56 -21.12
CA GLU A 20 6.35 -8.71 -22.01
C GLU A 20 7.48 -8.98 -23.02
N LYS A 21 8.24 -7.95 -23.38
CA LYS A 21 9.45 -8.08 -24.22
C LYS A 21 10.71 -8.43 -23.43
N LYS A 22 10.60 -8.55 -22.10
CA LYS A 22 11.72 -8.76 -21.17
C LYS A 22 12.79 -7.66 -21.22
N GLU A 23 12.39 -6.43 -21.57
CA GLU A 23 13.28 -5.25 -21.60
C GLU A 23 13.44 -4.65 -20.18
N TYR A 24 13.80 -5.49 -19.21
CA TYR A 24 13.85 -5.11 -17.78
C TYR A 24 14.89 -4.03 -17.47
N GLU A 25 16.03 -4.05 -18.17
CA GLU A 25 17.09 -3.04 -18.05
C GLU A 25 16.57 -1.63 -18.35
N THR A 26 15.74 -1.49 -19.40
CA THR A 26 15.13 -0.20 -19.78
C THR A 26 14.25 0.36 -18.66
N ILE A 27 13.59 -0.51 -17.89
CA ILE A 27 12.62 -0.11 -16.86
C ILE A 27 13.33 0.13 -15.51
N LEU A 28 14.19 -0.80 -15.10
CA LEU A 28 14.69 -0.92 -13.73
C LEU A 28 16.22 -0.83 -13.62
N GLY A 29 16.96 -0.72 -14.73
CA GLY A 29 18.42 -0.74 -14.78
C GLY A 29 19.09 0.22 -13.79
N GLU A 30 18.64 1.47 -13.79
CA GLU A 30 19.19 2.58 -12.98
C GLU A 30 19.11 2.35 -11.47
N VAL A 31 18.14 1.55 -10.99
CA VAL A 31 17.95 1.26 -9.57
C VAL A 31 18.54 -0.08 -9.12
N THR A 32 18.91 -0.96 -10.06
CA THR A 32 19.42 -2.31 -9.73
C THR A 32 20.66 -2.27 -8.84
N SER A 33 21.55 -1.28 -9.04
CA SER A 33 22.75 -1.11 -8.21
C SER A 33 22.41 -0.83 -6.74
N ILE A 34 21.32 -0.10 -6.47
CA ILE A 34 20.83 0.17 -5.11
C ILE A 34 20.18 -1.09 -4.54
N VAL A 35 19.27 -1.72 -5.30
CA VAL A 35 18.53 -2.90 -4.87
C VAL A 35 19.47 -4.07 -4.54
N LYS A 36 20.45 -4.35 -5.40
CA LYS A 36 21.43 -5.42 -5.20
C LYS A 36 22.51 -5.10 -4.16
N SER A 37 22.56 -3.86 -3.65
CA SER A 37 23.57 -3.47 -2.66
C SER A 37 23.21 -3.86 -1.23
N VAL A 38 21.97 -4.28 -0.97
CA VAL A 38 21.47 -4.59 0.38
C VAL A 38 21.43 -6.10 0.66
N ASP A 39 21.14 -6.48 1.90
CA ASP A 39 21.12 -7.89 2.31
C ASP A 39 19.74 -8.54 2.09
N TYR A 40 18.68 -7.72 2.01
CA TYR A 40 17.32 -8.15 1.67
C TYR A 40 16.51 -6.98 1.08
N ALA A 41 15.93 -7.17 -0.09
CA ALA A 41 15.12 -6.15 -0.76
C ALA A 41 13.65 -6.57 -0.90
N ILE A 42 12.75 -5.66 -0.52
CA ILE A 42 11.31 -5.86 -0.45
C ILE A 42 10.61 -4.85 -1.39
N VAL A 43 9.60 -5.31 -2.13
CA VAL A 43 8.73 -4.45 -2.96
C VAL A 43 7.26 -4.82 -2.77
N ASN A 44 6.35 -3.86 -2.88
CA ASN A 44 4.92 -4.18 -2.94
C ASN A 44 4.51 -4.59 -4.34
N TYR A 45 4.02 -5.83 -4.50
CA TYR A 45 3.56 -6.33 -5.80
C TYR A 45 2.03 -6.19 -5.86
N GLU A 46 1.56 -5.11 -6.49
CA GLU A 46 0.18 -4.62 -6.39
C GLU A 46 -0.70 -5.10 -7.54
N SER A 47 -0.54 -6.37 -7.94
CA SER A 47 -1.44 -7.01 -8.88
C SER A 47 -1.34 -8.52 -8.76
N PRO A 48 -2.39 -9.28 -9.09
CA PRO A 48 -2.27 -10.71 -9.29
C PRO A 48 -1.54 -10.99 -10.62
N VAL A 49 -0.75 -12.05 -10.63
CA VAL A 49 -0.36 -12.73 -11.86
C VAL A 49 -1.58 -13.49 -12.39
N VAL A 50 -1.83 -13.38 -13.70
CA VAL A 50 -2.95 -14.05 -14.36
C VAL A 50 -2.41 -14.80 -15.58
N LEU A 51 -2.31 -16.12 -15.49
CA LEU A 51 -1.79 -16.99 -16.55
C LEU A 51 -2.90 -17.55 -17.45
N GLY A 52 -4.13 -17.63 -16.92
CA GLY A 52 -5.31 -18.12 -17.63
C GLY A 52 -6.28 -17.03 -18.06
N LYS A 53 -7.40 -17.46 -18.64
CA LYS A 53 -8.56 -16.60 -18.93
C LYS A 53 -9.52 -16.63 -17.75
N TYR A 54 -9.29 -15.79 -16.75
CA TYR A 54 -10.16 -15.69 -15.57
C TYR A 54 -11.05 -14.46 -15.66
N LYS A 55 -12.21 -14.54 -15.01
CA LYS A 55 -13.10 -13.40 -14.88
C LYS A 55 -12.64 -12.57 -13.66
N PRO A 56 -12.48 -11.24 -13.78
CA PRO A 56 -12.19 -10.40 -12.64
C PRO A 56 -13.34 -10.43 -11.62
N ILE A 57 -13.03 -10.20 -10.35
CA ILE A 57 -14.04 -10.05 -9.30
C ILE A 57 -14.86 -8.77 -9.52
N LEU A 58 -16.11 -8.77 -9.03
CA LEU A 58 -16.91 -7.56 -8.99
C LEU A 58 -16.42 -6.66 -7.85
N LYS A 59 -15.86 -5.49 -8.19
CA LYS A 59 -15.44 -4.48 -7.21
C LYS A 59 -15.62 -3.06 -7.71
N CYS A 60 -15.44 -2.10 -6.80
CA CYS A 60 -15.26 -0.69 -7.16
C CYS A 60 -13.79 -0.44 -7.50
N GLY A 61 -13.51 0.39 -8.49
CA GLY A 61 -12.14 0.61 -8.99
C GLY A 61 -11.72 -0.40 -10.08
N PRO A 62 -10.50 -0.27 -10.61
CA PRO A 62 -10.00 -1.14 -11.66
C PRO A 62 -9.59 -2.52 -11.13
N ASN A 63 -9.77 -3.56 -11.94
CA ASN A 63 -9.12 -4.85 -11.71
C ASN A 63 -7.75 -4.85 -12.39
N LEU A 64 -6.68 -5.00 -11.61
CA LEU A 64 -5.31 -5.05 -12.11
C LEU A 64 -4.92 -6.50 -12.41
N ALA A 65 -4.02 -6.68 -13.36
CA ALA A 65 -3.45 -7.97 -13.73
C ALA A 65 -2.07 -7.78 -14.33
N SER A 66 -1.16 -8.67 -13.96
CA SER A 66 0.18 -8.82 -14.56
C SER A 66 0.36 -10.25 -15.09
N THR A 67 1.43 -10.46 -15.87
CA THR A 67 1.89 -11.79 -16.26
C THR A 67 3.03 -12.23 -15.35
N GLU A 68 3.54 -13.46 -15.54
CA GLU A 68 4.71 -13.92 -14.78
C GLU A 68 5.97 -13.08 -15.01
N ASN A 69 6.07 -12.40 -16.16
CA ASN A 69 7.19 -11.54 -16.49
C ASN A 69 7.31 -10.35 -15.51
N GLY A 70 6.21 -9.93 -14.86
CA GLY A 70 6.26 -8.92 -13.80
C GLY A 70 7.05 -9.39 -12.57
N VAL A 71 6.84 -10.64 -12.14
CA VAL A 71 7.61 -11.26 -11.05
C VAL A 71 9.05 -11.51 -11.47
N GLU A 72 9.28 -11.95 -12.71
CA GLU A 72 10.63 -12.10 -13.26
C GLU A 72 11.39 -10.77 -13.26
N ALA A 73 10.74 -9.65 -13.62
CA ALA A 73 11.35 -8.33 -13.64
C ALA A 73 11.82 -7.87 -12.26
N ILE A 74 11.00 -8.03 -11.21
CA ILE A 74 11.44 -7.67 -9.84
C ILE A 74 12.57 -8.60 -9.36
N LYS A 75 12.55 -9.89 -9.74
CA LYS A 75 13.64 -10.81 -9.42
C LYS A 75 14.94 -10.40 -10.12
N TRP A 76 14.85 -10.03 -11.40
CA TRP A 76 15.97 -9.55 -12.20
C TRP A 76 16.60 -8.27 -11.61
N ALA A 77 15.76 -7.36 -11.10
CA ALA A 77 16.20 -6.13 -10.43
C ALA A 77 16.92 -6.39 -9.10
N GLY A 78 16.71 -7.57 -8.49
CA GLY A 78 17.38 -8.01 -7.27
C GLY A 78 16.49 -8.02 -6.03
N PHE A 79 15.16 -7.92 -6.18
CA PHE A 79 14.26 -8.07 -5.03
C PHE A 79 14.21 -9.52 -4.54
N ASP A 80 14.13 -9.67 -3.22
CA ASP A 80 14.07 -10.95 -2.53
C ASP A 80 12.65 -11.31 -2.10
N MET A 81 11.82 -10.29 -1.82
CA MET A 81 10.46 -10.46 -1.31
C MET A 81 9.45 -9.55 -2.03
N ALA A 82 8.25 -10.10 -2.24
CA ALA A 82 7.05 -9.34 -2.56
C ALA A 82 6.09 -9.28 -1.36
N THR A 83 5.69 -8.09 -0.93
CA THR A 83 4.52 -7.94 -0.05
C THR A 83 3.25 -8.06 -0.89
N LEU A 84 2.29 -8.87 -0.41
CA LEU A 84 1.08 -9.20 -1.16
C LEU A 84 -0.22 -8.85 -0.42
N ALA A 85 -0.17 -8.38 0.83
CA ALA A 85 -1.35 -7.75 1.43
C ALA A 85 -1.52 -6.36 0.82
N ASN A 86 -2.34 -6.27 -0.21
CA ASN A 86 -2.84 -5.03 -0.81
C ASN A 86 -4.26 -5.26 -1.35
N ASN A 87 -4.91 -4.20 -1.81
CA ASN A 87 -6.30 -4.24 -2.27
C ASN A 87 -6.48 -4.91 -3.64
N HIS A 88 -5.40 -5.05 -4.42
CA HIS A 88 -5.44 -5.57 -5.78
C HIS A 88 -5.07 -7.05 -5.91
N THR A 89 -4.37 -7.65 -4.95
CA THR A 89 -3.90 -9.05 -5.01
C THR A 89 -5.00 -10.09 -5.30
N TYR A 90 -6.27 -9.79 -5.02
CA TYR A 90 -7.38 -10.72 -5.25
C TYR A 90 -8.28 -10.34 -6.45
N ASP A 91 -7.82 -9.44 -7.32
CA ASP A 91 -8.64 -8.88 -8.41
C ASP A 91 -9.16 -9.91 -9.42
N PHE A 92 -8.51 -11.09 -9.48
CA PHE A 92 -8.89 -12.24 -10.29
C PHE A 92 -9.17 -13.48 -9.45
N GLY A 93 -9.63 -13.28 -8.22
CA GLY A 93 -10.10 -14.33 -7.34
C GLY A 93 -8.98 -15.28 -6.87
N VAL A 94 -9.39 -16.50 -6.52
CA VAL A 94 -8.49 -17.54 -6.01
C VAL A 94 -7.51 -18.00 -7.09
N GLU A 95 -7.92 -17.98 -8.35
CA GLU A 95 -7.10 -18.36 -9.50
C GLU A 95 -5.93 -17.40 -9.67
N GLY A 96 -6.17 -16.09 -9.74
CA GLY A 96 -5.11 -15.10 -9.84
C GLY A 96 -4.18 -15.06 -8.61
N LEU A 97 -4.74 -15.27 -7.41
CA LEU A 97 -3.90 -15.40 -6.22
C LEU A 97 -2.99 -16.64 -6.31
N ASN A 98 -3.53 -17.80 -6.69
CA ASN A 98 -2.74 -19.03 -6.80
C ASN A 98 -1.64 -18.92 -7.86
N ASP A 99 -1.94 -18.35 -9.02
CA ASP A 99 -0.94 -18.05 -10.05
C ASP A 99 0.18 -17.17 -9.47
N THR A 100 -0.17 -16.12 -8.73
CA THR A 100 0.80 -15.23 -8.07
C THR A 100 1.71 -15.99 -7.11
N LEU A 101 1.14 -16.83 -6.24
CA LEU A 101 1.90 -17.62 -5.27
C LEU A 101 2.84 -18.61 -5.96
N GLN A 102 2.37 -19.30 -7.01
CA GLN A 102 3.17 -20.24 -7.78
C GLN A 102 4.29 -19.56 -8.55
N THR A 103 4.02 -18.40 -9.16
CA THR A 103 5.01 -17.61 -9.88
C THR A 103 6.08 -17.05 -8.93
N CYS A 104 5.71 -16.49 -7.77
CA CYS A 104 6.68 -16.03 -6.78
C CYS A 104 7.59 -17.19 -6.32
N LYS A 105 7.01 -18.37 -6.05
CA LYS A 105 7.76 -19.58 -5.73
C LYS A 105 8.70 -20.00 -6.87
N LYS A 106 8.23 -19.99 -8.12
CA LYS A 106 9.02 -20.35 -9.31
C LYS A 106 10.27 -19.49 -9.46
N TYR A 107 10.17 -18.18 -9.19
CA TYR A 107 11.28 -17.24 -9.31
C TYR A 107 12.11 -17.06 -8.02
N GLY A 108 11.76 -17.78 -6.94
CA GLY A 108 12.44 -17.66 -5.66
C GLY A 108 12.30 -16.26 -5.05
N ILE A 109 11.08 -15.72 -5.09
CA ILE A 109 10.64 -14.52 -4.38
C ILE A 109 9.88 -14.96 -3.13
N ASP A 110 10.39 -14.57 -1.97
CA ASP A 110 9.71 -14.73 -0.69
C ASP A 110 8.42 -13.87 -0.68
N ILE A 111 7.42 -14.28 0.10
CA ILE A 111 6.12 -13.58 0.15
C ILE A 111 5.61 -13.44 1.58
N VAL A 112 4.77 -12.43 1.81
CA VAL A 112 4.11 -12.19 3.09
C VAL A 112 2.76 -11.49 2.89
N GLY A 113 1.83 -11.69 3.84
CA GLY A 113 0.57 -10.96 3.91
C GLY A 113 -0.62 -11.62 3.19
N VAL A 114 -0.47 -12.84 2.69
CA VAL A 114 -1.55 -13.61 2.05
C VAL A 114 -1.54 -15.06 2.51
N GLY A 115 -2.69 -15.74 2.41
CA GLY A 115 -2.77 -17.15 2.76
C GLY A 115 -4.06 -17.83 2.30
N PRO A 116 -4.16 -19.16 2.52
CA PRO A 116 -5.32 -19.97 2.12
C PRO A 116 -6.60 -19.62 2.91
N ASN A 117 -6.46 -18.91 4.02
CA ASN A 117 -7.51 -18.39 4.89
C ASN A 117 -6.90 -17.30 5.79
N LEU A 118 -7.72 -16.70 6.67
CA LEU A 118 -7.32 -15.61 7.56
C LEU A 118 -6.12 -15.99 8.45
N GLN A 119 -6.14 -17.17 9.07
CA GLN A 119 -5.03 -17.64 9.90
C GLN A 119 -3.73 -17.78 9.10
N GLY A 120 -3.83 -18.30 7.87
CA GLY A 120 -2.70 -18.41 6.96
C GLY A 120 -2.14 -17.05 6.55
N ALA A 121 -3.02 -16.09 6.23
CA ALA A 121 -2.64 -14.74 5.82
C ALA A 121 -1.96 -13.95 6.94
N GLN A 122 -2.35 -14.20 8.19
CA GLN A 122 -1.80 -13.56 9.39
C GLN A 122 -0.40 -14.04 9.79
N LYS A 123 0.14 -15.10 9.15
CA LYS A 123 1.43 -15.66 9.53
C LYS A 123 2.56 -14.63 9.40
N VAL A 124 3.35 -14.51 10.47
CA VAL A 124 4.60 -13.74 10.47
C VAL A 124 5.61 -14.44 9.59
N PHE A 125 6.26 -13.69 8.70
CA PHE A 125 7.39 -14.20 7.94
C PHE A 125 8.68 -14.03 8.75
N TYR A 126 9.51 -15.06 8.80
CA TYR A 126 10.80 -15.03 9.49
C TYR A 126 11.94 -15.39 8.53
N LYS A 127 13.07 -14.66 8.63
CA LYS A 127 14.28 -14.92 7.83
C LYS A 127 15.53 -14.72 8.64
N GLU A 128 16.46 -15.66 8.55
CA GLU A 128 17.82 -15.50 9.07
C GLU A 128 18.69 -14.78 8.05
N ILE A 129 19.33 -13.68 8.45
CA ILE A 129 20.18 -12.85 7.60
C ILE A 129 21.39 -12.41 8.43
N GLN A 130 22.60 -12.76 8.01
CA GLN A 130 23.83 -12.45 8.73
C GLN A 130 23.82 -12.89 10.21
N GLY A 131 23.12 -13.99 10.53
CA GLY A 131 23.00 -14.52 11.89
C GLY A 131 22.02 -13.77 12.79
N GLN A 132 21.22 -12.85 12.24
CA GLN A 132 20.10 -12.20 12.92
C GLN A 132 18.78 -12.63 12.29
N ARG A 133 17.75 -12.81 13.11
CA ARG A 133 16.42 -13.18 12.67
C ARG A 133 15.54 -11.96 12.48
N LEU A 134 15.11 -11.74 11.25
CA LEU A 134 14.17 -10.70 10.86
C LEU A 134 12.73 -11.27 10.82
N ALA A 135 11.79 -10.56 11.43
CA ALA A 135 10.35 -10.80 11.29
C ALA A 135 9.70 -9.71 10.44
N ILE A 136 8.87 -10.11 9.48
CA ILE A 136 8.10 -9.20 8.62
C ILE A 136 6.61 -9.55 8.75
N ILE A 137 5.81 -8.53 9.02
CA ILE A 137 4.34 -8.61 9.07
C ILE A 137 3.81 -7.68 7.99
N ASN A 138 2.97 -8.20 7.10
CA ASN A 138 2.31 -7.39 6.08
C ASN A 138 0.79 -7.50 6.21
N CYS A 139 0.09 -6.36 6.15
CA CYS A 139 -1.37 -6.27 6.22
C CYS A 139 -1.89 -5.10 5.37
N CYS A 140 -3.17 -5.15 4.99
CA CYS A 140 -3.82 -4.11 4.20
C CYS A 140 -5.18 -3.69 4.76
N GLU A 141 -5.63 -2.49 4.41
CA GLU A 141 -6.97 -2.06 4.78
C GLU A 141 -8.07 -2.97 4.22
N HIS A 142 -9.21 -2.97 4.91
CA HIS A 142 -10.27 -3.93 4.66
C HIS A 142 -11.00 -3.62 3.35
N GLU A 143 -10.59 -4.29 2.27
CA GLU A 143 -11.14 -4.16 0.92
C GLU A 143 -11.62 -5.51 0.34
N PHE A 144 -11.69 -5.61 -0.99
CA PHE A 144 -12.19 -6.77 -1.72
C PHE A 144 -11.23 -7.97 -1.72
N SER A 145 -10.02 -7.81 -1.17
CA SER A 145 -8.95 -8.81 -1.20
C SER A 145 -8.77 -9.61 0.09
N ILE A 146 -9.53 -9.30 1.14
CA ILE A 146 -9.30 -9.84 2.49
C ILE A 146 -9.65 -11.32 2.60
N ALA A 147 -8.74 -12.08 3.24
CA ALA A 147 -8.99 -13.48 3.60
C ALA A 147 -10.11 -13.60 4.66
N THR A 148 -10.93 -14.64 4.55
CA THR A 148 -11.91 -14.99 5.58
C THR A 148 -11.47 -16.23 6.33
N ALA A 149 -12.26 -16.68 7.32
CA ALA A 149 -11.99 -17.93 8.02
C ALA A 149 -11.88 -19.14 7.06
N THR A 150 -12.54 -19.09 5.91
CA THR A 150 -12.64 -20.22 4.96
C THR A 150 -12.20 -19.90 3.54
N THR A 151 -11.87 -18.65 3.22
CA THR A 151 -11.46 -18.24 1.87
C THR A 151 -10.09 -17.57 1.88
N PRO A 152 -9.29 -17.79 0.82
CA PRO A 152 -7.97 -17.21 0.72
C PRO A 152 -8.04 -15.70 0.48
N GLY A 153 -6.91 -15.01 0.70
CA GLY A 153 -6.81 -13.58 0.50
C GLY A 153 -5.72 -12.94 1.36
N CYS A 154 -5.85 -11.63 1.57
CA CYS A 154 -4.90 -10.78 2.27
C CYS A 154 -5.15 -10.71 3.77
N ASN A 155 -4.07 -10.46 4.51
CA ASN A 155 -4.09 -10.18 5.94
C ASN A 155 -4.70 -8.79 6.21
N PRO A 156 -5.84 -8.70 6.91
CA PRO A 156 -6.47 -7.41 7.19
C PRO A 156 -5.69 -6.61 8.23
N LEU A 157 -5.67 -5.29 8.06
CA LEU A 157 -5.31 -4.33 9.09
C LEU A 157 -6.41 -4.37 10.16
N ASN A 158 -6.07 -5.00 11.28
CA ASN A 158 -6.84 -5.10 12.49
C ASN A 158 -5.86 -4.98 13.68
N PRO A 159 -5.78 -3.81 14.34
CA PRO A 159 -4.76 -3.55 15.35
C PRO A 159 -4.65 -4.62 16.45
N VAL A 160 -5.75 -5.27 16.82
CA VAL A 160 -5.74 -6.38 17.79
C VAL A 160 -4.98 -7.60 17.25
N GLN A 161 -5.18 -7.95 15.99
CA GLN A 161 -4.47 -9.07 15.36
C GLN A 161 -2.99 -8.73 15.15
N GLN A 162 -2.69 -7.50 14.74
CA GLN A 162 -1.30 -7.06 14.65
C GLN A 162 -0.60 -6.99 16.02
N TYR A 163 -1.29 -6.64 17.12
CA TYR A 163 -0.72 -6.75 18.46
C TYR A 163 -0.21 -8.17 18.76
N TYR A 164 -1.03 -9.20 18.52
CA TYR A 164 -0.62 -10.59 18.75
C TYR A 164 0.55 -11.00 17.86
N ALA A 165 0.51 -10.66 16.57
CA ALA A 165 1.58 -10.99 15.63
C ALA A 165 2.91 -10.28 15.98
N ILE A 166 2.87 -9.00 16.33
CA ILE A 166 4.07 -8.24 16.72
C ILE A 166 4.64 -8.78 18.04
N THR A 167 3.78 -9.10 19.01
CA THR A 167 4.20 -9.67 20.30
C THR A 167 4.84 -11.05 20.12
N GLU A 168 4.28 -11.89 19.24
CA GLU A 168 4.88 -13.18 18.85
C GLU A 168 6.24 -12.95 18.18
N ALA A 169 6.29 -12.07 17.17
CA ALA A 169 7.50 -11.75 16.43
C ALA A 169 8.62 -11.26 17.35
N LYS A 170 8.30 -10.40 18.33
CA LYS A 170 9.29 -9.83 19.25
C LYS A 170 9.94 -10.87 20.17
N ARG A 171 9.28 -12.01 20.40
CA ARG A 171 9.83 -13.14 21.18
C ARG A 171 10.70 -14.07 20.32
N ASN A 172 10.52 -14.04 19.01
CA ASN A 172 11.09 -15.02 18.09
C ASN A 172 12.05 -14.41 17.07
N ALA A 173 12.27 -13.10 17.07
CA ALA A 173 13.12 -12.39 16.13
C ALA A 173 13.85 -11.22 16.80
N ASP A 174 15.01 -10.88 16.27
CA ASP A 174 15.81 -9.74 16.73
C ASP A 174 15.18 -8.40 16.31
N HIS A 175 14.58 -8.39 15.11
CA HIS A 175 14.00 -7.20 14.49
C HIS A 175 12.62 -7.47 13.91
N VAL A 176 11.67 -6.57 14.16
CA VAL A 176 10.28 -6.68 13.66
C VAL A 176 9.94 -5.50 12.76
N ILE A 177 9.61 -5.77 11.48
CA ILE A 177 9.15 -4.76 10.53
C ILE A 177 7.67 -5.01 10.22
N VAL A 178 6.85 -3.96 10.30
CA VAL A 178 5.45 -4.01 9.88
C VAL A 178 5.27 -3.18 8.61
N ILE A 179 4.71 -3.79 7.57
CA ILE A 179 4.43 -3.15 6.29
C ILE A 179 2.92 -3.09 6.09
N VAL A 180 2.36 -1.90 5.94
CA VAL A 180 0.92 -1.67 5.85
C VAL A 180 0.56 -1.09 4.49
N HIS A 181 -0.39 -1.68 3.79
CA HIS A 181 -0.95 -1.14 2.55
C HIS A 181 -2.32 -0.50 2.84
N GLY A 182 -2.37 0.83 2.87
CA GLY A 182 -3.61 1.56 3.16
C GLY A 182 -3.38 3.06 3.37
N GLY A 183 -4.45 3.79 3.65
CA GLY A 183 -4.45 5.25 3.75
C GLY A 183 -5.26 5.90 2.64
N HIS A 184 -5.26 7.22 2.61
CA HIS A 184 -5.99 7.94 1.57
C HIS A 184 -5.13 8.12 0.32
N GLU A 185 -5.59 7.59 -0.82
CA GLU A 185 -4.96 7.81 -2.12
C GLU A 185 -4.80 9.33 -2.40
N PHE A 186 -3.65 9.70 -2.97
CA PHE A 186 -3.29 11.07 -3.34
C PHE A 186 -3.19 12.06 -2.17
N TYR A 187 -3.05 11.57 -0.93
CA TYR A 187 -2.85 12.40 0.25
C TYR A 187 -1.48 12.13 0.90
N GLN A 188 -0.52 13.06 0.74
CA GLN A 188 0.87 12.92 1.19
C GLN A 188 1.08 13.01 2.72
N LEU A 189 0.02 12.95 3.51
CA LEU A 189 0.07 12.93 4.97
C LEU A 189 -0.75 11.73 5.47
N PRO A 190 -0.41 11.13 6.61
CA PRO A 190 -1.27 10.12 7.21
C PRO A 190 -2.56 10.76 7.73
N SER A 191 -3.64 9.98 7.78
CA SER A 191 -4.78 10.36 8.63
C SER A 191 -4.37 10.23 10.12
N PRO A 192 -5.01 10.99 11.03
CA PRO A 192 -4.74 10.85 12.46
C PRO A 192 -4.88 9.40 12.97
N ARG A 193 -5.88 8.66 12.46
CA ARG A 193 -6.08 7.23 12.77
C ARG A 193 -4.88 6.37 12.34
N MET A 194 -4.34 6.59 11.14
CA MET A 194 -3.20 5.82 10.64
C MET A 194 -1.95 6.13 11.45
N LYS A 195 -1.73 7.39 11.81
CA LYS A 195 -0.65 7.80 12.70
C LYS A 195 -0.71 7.10 14.05
N GLU A 196 -1.88 7.14 14.70
CA GLU A 196 -2.13 6.46 15.97
C GLU A 196 -1.90 4.96 15.86
N THR A 197 -2.42 4.31 14.82
CA THR A 197 -2.26 2.87 14.58
C THR A 197 -0.78 2.48 14.43
N TYR A 198 0.03 3.26 13.72
CA TYR A 198 1.44 2.92 13.51
C TYR A 198 2.29 3.16 14.76
N ARG A 199 1.98 4.20 15.52
CA ARG A 199 2.57 4.39 16.86
C ARG A 199 2.22 3.24 17.79
N PHE A 200 0.97 2.76 17.74
CA PHE A 200 0.57 1.57 18.50
C PHE A 200 1.36 0.32 18.08
N PHE A 201 1.65 0.11 16.79
CA PHE A 201 2.50 -1.01 16.37
C PHE A 201 3.93 -0.93 16.91
N VAL A 202 4.50 0.28 16.99
CA VAL A 202 5.77 0.52 17.68
C VAL A 202 5.65 0.21 19.18
N ASP A 203 4.56 0.65 19.83
CA ASP A 203 4.31 0.36 21.25
C ASP A 203 4.19 -1.16 21.54
N CYS A 204 3.69 -1.94 20.57
CA CYS A 204 3.64 -3.41 20.63
C CYS A 204 5.00 -4.09 20.44
N GLY A 205 6.02 -3.38 19.94
CA GLY A 205 7.37 -3.91 19.74
C GLY A 205 7.88 -3.92 18.29
N ALA A 206 7.18 -3.29 17.34
CA ALA A 206 7.71 -3.09 15.99
C ALA A 206 8.94 -2.17 16.02
N ASP A 207 10.00 -2.55 15.32
CA ASP A 207 11.23 -1.77 15.20
C ASP A 207 11.15 -0.75 14.05
N ALA A 208 10.33 -1.03 13.04
CA ALA A 208 9.95 -0.07 11.99
C ALA A 208 8.54 -0.35 11.45
N VAL A 209 7.86 0.71 11.01
CA VAL A 209 6.57 0.62 10.29
C VAL A 209 6.69 1.36 8.95
N ILE A 210 6.28 0.74 7.86
CA ILE A 210 6.39 1.30 6.50
C ILE A 210 5.03 1.17 5.78
N ASN A 211 4.64 2.20 5.05
CA ASN A 211 3.35 2.25 4.35
C ASN A 211 3.44 2.38 2.82
N HIS A 212 2.49 1.72 2.17
CA HIS A 212 2.19 1.67 0.74
C HIS A 212 0.76 2.17 0.46
N HIS A 213 0.26 2.11 -0.78
CA HIS A 213 -1.15 2.40 -1.22
C HIS A 213 -1.44 3.82 -1.66
N GLN A 214 -0.89 4.84 -0.99
CA GLN A 214 -1.35 6.22 -1.22
C GLN A 214 -1.05 6.76 -2.64
N HIS A 215 -0.26 6.03 -3.43
CA HIS A 215 0.22 6.41 -4.77
C HIS A 215 0.83 7.82 -4.86
N CYS A 216 1.30 8.31 -3.72
CA CYS A 216 2.10 9.50 -3.56
C CYS A 216 2.98 9.26 -2.34
N TYR A 217 4.19 9.80 -2.36
CA TYR A 217 5.07 9.68 -1.20
C TYR A 217 4.60 10.59 -0.07
N SER A 218 4.85 10.15 1.16
CA SER A 218 4.50 10.84 2.40
C SER A 218 5.75 11.09 3.23
N GLY A 219 5.60 11.82 4.32
CA GLY A 219 6.66 12.01 5.31
C GLY A 219 6.85 10.80 6.23
N TYR A 220 7.74 10.96 7.20
CA TYR A 220 8.05 9.98 8.22
C TYR A 220 8.18 10.65 9.60
N GLU A 221 8.15 9.86 10.66
CA GLU A 221 8.54 10.29 12.00
C GLU A 221 9.42 9.26 12.70
N TYR A 222 10.11 9.71 13.74
CA TYR A 222 10.69 8.83 14.75
C TYR A 222 9.81 8.90 16.00
N TYR A 223 9.24 7.77 16.39
CA TYR A 223 8.44 7.64 17.60
C TYR A 223 9.11 6.62 18.51
N LYS A 224 9.50 7.03 19.72
CA LYS A 224 10.31 6.22 20.67
C LYS A 224 11.55 5.61 20.00
N ASP A 225 12.27 6.44 19.23
CA ASP A 225 13.46 6.07 18.46
C ASP A 225 13.24 4.99 17.38
N LYS A 226 11.98 4.63 17.08
CA LYS A 226 11.62 3.72 15.99
C LYS A 226 11.11 4.51 14.78
N PHE A 227 11.44 4.00 13.60
CA PHE A 227 11.13 4.67 12.34
C PHE A 227 9.72 4.32 11.85
N ILE A 228 8.93 5.33 11.51
CA ILE A 228 7.62 5.18 10.89
C ILE A 228 7.58 5.97 9.59
N CYS A 229 7.42 5.29 8.45
CA CYS A 229 7.24 5.89 7.14
C CYS A 229 5.79 5.79 6.70
N TYR A 230 5.15 6.93 6.41
CA TYR A 230 3.73 7.00 6.12
C TYR A 230 3.34 6.85 4.66
N GLY A 231 4.29 6.58 3.76
CA GLY A 231 4.01 6.36 2.35
C GLY A 231 5.25 6.47 1.49
N LEU A 232 5.60 5.42 0.76
CA LEU A 232 6.74 5.40 -0.18
C LEU A 232 6.41 5.97 -1.56
N GLY A 233 5.11 6.01 -1.92
CA GLY A 233 4.66 6.28 -3.28
C GLY A 233 4.82 5.06 -4.19
N ASN A 234 4.65 5.28 -5.50
CA ASN A 234 4.81 4.22 -6.49
C ASN A 234 6.30 3.93 -6.71
N PHE A 235 6.66 2.66 -6.87
CA PHE A 235 7.99 2.24 -7.34
C PHE A 235 8.04 2.15 -8.86
N CYS A 236 7.10 1.43 -9.46
CA CYS A 236 6.94 1.36 -10.91
C CYS A 236 5.47 1.08 -11.21
N PHE A 237 4.72 2.13 -11.50
CA PHE A 237 3.28 2.11 -11.74
C PHE A 237 2.97 3.20 -12.77
N ASP A 238 2.88 2.81 -14.04
CA ASP A 238 2.71 3.74 -15.15
C ASP A 238 1.23 4.14 -15.30
N ASP A 239 0.95 5.44 -15.29
CA ASP A 239 -0.38 5.98 -15.59
C ASP A 239 -0.20 7.21 -16.48
N LEU A 240 -0.49 7.06 -17.77
CA LEU A 240 -0.36 8.11 -18.77
C LEU A 240 -1.24 9.33 -18.49
N LYS A 241 -2.27 9.21 -17.64
CA LYS A 241 -3.13 10.33 -17.24
C LYS A 241 -2.56 11.13 -16.06
N ARG A 242 -1.47 10.65 -15.45
CA ARG A 242 -0.88 11.22 -14.24
C ARG A 242 0.56 11.71 -14.41
N THR A 243 1.05 11.75 -15.65
CA THR A 243 2.38 12.28 -15.97
C THR A 243 2.56 13.70 -15.42
N GLY A 244 3.76 13.97 -14.91
CA GLY A 244 4.13 15.25 -14.29
C GLY A 244 3.49 15.52 -12.92
N GLN A 245 2.91 14.51 -12.26
CA GLN A 245 2.28 14.65 -10.94
C GLN A 245 3.08 13.91 -9.86
N VAL A 246 2.67 14.08 -8.60
CA VAL A 246 3.26 13.37 -7.45
C VAL A 246 3.19 11.83 -7.59
N TRP A 247 2.28 11.31 -8.43
CA TRP A 247 2.20 9.90 -8.81
C TRP A 247 3.52 9.32 -9.30
N ASN A 248 4.30 10.15 -10.00
CA ASN A 248 5.58 9.76 -10.60
C ASN A 248 6.76 9.90 -9.63
N GLU A 249 6.54 10.37 -8.41
CA GLU A 249 7.61 10.55 -7.43
C GLU A 249 7.45 9.56 -6.28
N GLY A 250 8.55 8.95 -5.86
CA GLY A 250 8.60 7.99 -4.77
C GLY A 250 9.97 7.94 -4.13
N TYR A 251 10.13 7.11 -3.10
CA TYR A 251 11.44 6.83 -2.54
C TYR A 251 11.52 5.42 -1.94
N MET A 252 12.70 4.81 -2.03
CA MET A 252 13.01 3.59 -1.29
C MET A 252 13.56 3.95 0.09
N VAL A 253 13.22 3.15 1.09
CA VAL A 253 13.76 3.25 2.44
C VAL A 253 14.73 2.11 2.67
N MET A 254 15.98 2.42 3.00
CA MET A 254 16.94 1.45 3.52
C MET A 254 17.05 1.59 5.04
N LEU A 255 16.76 0.49 5.73
CA LEU A 255 16.99 0.32 7.16
C LEU A 255 18.35 -0.37 7.33
N GLU A 256 19.34 0.36 7.81
CA GLU A 256 20.63 -0.19 8.24
C GLU A 256 20.53 -0.57 9.72
N ILE A 257 20.39 -1.87 9.96
CA ILE A 257 20.15 -2.46 11.27
C ILE A 257 21.51 -2.87 11.86
N LYS A 258 21.85 -2.20 12.96
CA LYS A 258 22.99 -2.46 13.86
C LYS A 258 22.44 -2.48 15.30
N GLU A 259 23.16 -1.92 16.27
CA GLU A 259 22.62 -1.65 17.63
C GLU A 259 21.39 -0.74 17.60
N SER A 260 21.35 0.19 16.63
CA SER A 260 20.21 1.04 16.31
C SER A 260 19.88 0.97 14.81
N ILE A 261 18.65 1.31 14.43
CA ILE A 261 18.26 1.40 13.02
C ILE A 261 18.61 2.78 12.48
N ARG A 262 19.50 2.84 11.48
CA ARG A 262 19.76 4.06 10.71
C ARG A 262 19.00 4.00 9.40
N VAL A 263 18.44 5.13 8.98
CA VAL A 263 17.60 5.20 7.77
C VAL A 263 18.29 6.00 6.69
N LYS A 264 18.27 5.46 5.47
CA LYS A 264 18.67 6.19 4.25
C LYS A 264 17.52 6.16 3.24
N LEU A 265 17.24 7.31 2.65
CA LEU A 265 16.22 7.45 1.61
C LEU A 265 16.89 7.48 0.23
N PHE A 266 16.25 6.85 -0.75
CA PHE A 266 16.65 6.88 -2.15
C PHE A 266 15.46 7.36 -2.98
N PRO A 267 15.31 8.69 -3.17
CA PRO A 267 14.21 9.23 -3.93
C PRO A 267 14.43 9.08 -5.44
N TYR A 268 13.34 8.86 -6.16
CA TYR A 268 13.36 8.58 -7.60
C TYR A 268 12.11 9.13 -8.29
N GLU A 269 12.22 9.27 -9.60
CA GLU A 269 11.09 9.44 -10.51
C GLU A 269 10.77 8.10 -11.17
N GLN A 270 9.49 7.78 -11.33
CA GLN A 270 9.02 6.58 -11.99
C GLN A 270 7.97 6.92 -13.05
N CYS A 271 8.11 6.35 -14.24
CA CYS A 271 7.12 6.38 -15.32
C CYS A 271 6.59 7.78 -15.68
N ASN A 272 7.43 8.82 -15.57
CA ASN A 272 7.08 10.16 -16.01
C ASN A 272 7.25 10.25 -17.54
N ASP A 273 8.29 10.95 -18.02
CA ASP A 273 8.60 11.07 -19.44
C ASP A 273 8.90 9.70 -20.09
N LYS A 274 9.60 8.84 -19.36
CA LYS A 274 10.01 7.50 -19.80
C LYS A 274 9.43 6.42 -18.87
N PRO A 275 9.13 5.21 -19.38
CA PRO A 275 8.63 4.09 -18.57
C PRO A 275 9.77 3.40 -17.80
N SER A 276 10.46 4.18 -16.97
CA SER A 276 11.64 3.76 -16.20
C SER A 276 11.61 4.34 -14.80
N VAL A 277 12.36 3.73 -13.88
CA VAL A 277 12.60 4.22 -12.52
C VAL A 277 14.00 4.80 -12.45
N VAL A 278 14.12 6.10 -12.17
CA VAL A 278 15.38 6.84 -12.22
C VAL A 278 15.62 7.59 -10.92
N PRO A 279 16.73 7.35 -10.20
CA PRO A 279 17.08 8.12 -9.01
C PRO A 279 17.14 9.62 -9.29
N PHE A 280 16.70 10.44 -8.33
CA PHE A 280 16.78 11.89 -8.46
C PHE A 280 18.22 12.39 -8.55
N ASN A 281 18.46 13.36 -9.43
CA ASN A 281 19.68 14.15 -9.42
C ASN A 281 19.74 15.09 -8.19
N SER A 282 20.91 15.66 -7.93
CA SER A 282 21.16 16.49 -6.73
C SER A 282 20.18 17.66 -6.55
N LYS A 283 19.78 18.34 -7.64
CA LYS A 283 18.84 19.47 -7.59
C LYS A 283 17.44 19.01 -7.18
N VAL A 284 16.94 17.93 -7.79
CA VAL A 284 15.61 17.39 -7.49
C VAL A 284 15.59 16.82 -6.06
N THR A 285 16.66 16.16 -5.64
CA THR A 285 16.84 15.66 -4.27
C THR A 285 16.75 16.78 -3.22
N SER A 286 17.29 17.97 -3.49
CA SER A 286 17.16 19.11 -2.57
C SER A 286 15.70 19.57 -2.39
N ARG A 287 14.95 19.67 -3.49
CA ARG A 287 13.50 19.98 -3.46
C ARG A 287 12.73 18.92 -2.68
N PHE A 288 12.99 17.64 -2.98
CA PHE A 288 12.37 16.51 -2.28
C PHE A 288 12.64 16.55 -0.77
N ASN A 289 13.89 16.78 -0.36
CA ASN A 289 14.26 16.88 1.06
C ASN A 289 13.54 18.02 1.78
N LYS A 290 13.32 19.15 1.10
CA LYS A 290 12.51 20.24 1.64
C LYS A 290 11.06 19.80 1.84
N THR A 291 10.43 19.19 0.83
CA THR A 291 9.05 18.66 0.94
C THR A 291 8.92 17.66 2.09
N ILE A 292 9.86 16.72 2.21
CA ILE A 292 9.89 15.75 3.31
C ILE A 292 9.99 16.46 4.67
N THR A 293 10.85 17.48 4.79
CA THR A 293 10.97 18.26 6.03
C THR A 293 9.64 18.94 6.39
N ASP A 294 8.96 19.53 5.40
CA ASP A 294 7.67 20.20 5.59
C ASP A 294 6.56 19.20 5.99
N LEU A 295 6.50 18.03 5.34
CA LEU A 295 5.58 16.95 5.70
C LEU A 295 5.84 16.45 7.13
N ASN A 296 7.10 16.20 7.47
CA ASN A 296 7.49 15.73 8.81
C ASN A 296 7.12 16.75 9.89
N ALA A 297 7.28 18.05 9.63
CA ALA A 297 6.91 19.11 10.56
C ALA A 297 5.39 19.20 10.80
N ILE A 298 4.56 18.79 9.83
CA ILE A 298 3.11 18.66 10.01
C ILE A 298 2.80 17.38 10.78
N ILE A 299 3.41 16.26 10.39
CA ILE A 299 3.21 14.95 11.02
C ILE A 299 3.52 15.02 12.52
N GLN A 300 4.64 15.63 12.92
CA GLN A 300 5.06 15.70 14.33
C GLN A 300 4.06 16.41 15.25
N VAL A 301 3.23 17.31 14.73
CA VAL A 301 2.29 18.12 15.53
C VAL A 301 0.85 17.70 15.26
N ASP A 302 0.25 16.93 16.18
CA ASP A 302 -1.08 16.33 16.00
C ASP A 302 -2.18 17.34 15.61
N ALA A 303 -2.16 18.54 16.20
CA ALA A 303 -3.10 19.61 15.85
C ALA A 303 -2.90 20.17 14.43
N LYS A 304 -1.67 20.17 13.88
CA LYS A 304 -1.42 20.54 12.49
C LYS A 304 -1.89 19.42 11.55
N LEU A 305 -1.55 18.17 11.87
CA LEU A 305 -1.96 17.02 11.08
C LEU A 305 -3.49 16.91 10.98
N LYS A 306 -4.20 17.04 12.11
CA LYS A 306 -5.67 17.02 12.15
C LYS A 306 -6.28 18.09 11.26
N ARG A 307 -5.80 19.34 11.34
CA ARG A 307 -6.28 20.45 10.50
C ARG A 307 -5.98 20.23 9.02
N ALA A 308 -4.81 19.69 8.67
CA ALA A 308 -4.46 19.37 7.29
C ALA A 308 -5.38 18.29 6.73
N HIS A 309 -5.67 17.26 7.53
CA HIS A 309 -6.58 16.17 7.17
C HIS A 309 -8.03 16.64 6.98
N GLU A 310 -8.56 17.43 7.91
CA GLU A 310 -9.90 18.04 7.80
C GLU A 310 -10.03 18.88 6.52
N LYS A 311 -9.04 19.75 6.26
CA LYS A 311 -8.99 20.56 5.04
C LYS A 311 -8.98 19.70 3.77
N TRP A 312 -8.22 18.61 3.76
CA TRP A 312 -8.18 17.70 2.63
C TRP A 312 -9.54 17.01 2.42
N MET A 313 -10.17 16.50 3.48
CA MET A 313 -11.49 15.86 3.40
C MET A 313 -12.55 16.81 2.82
N ASP A 314 -12.57 18.08 3.24
CA ASP A 314 -13.49 19.09 2.72
C ASP A 314 -13.34 19.32 1.22
N GLN A 315 -12.11 19.16 0.70
CA GLN A 315 -11.79 19.36 -0.71
C GLN A 315 -12.11 18.15 -1.58
N THR A 316 -11.95 16.93 -1.05
CA THR A 316 -12.04 15.68 -1.84
C THR A 316 -13.37 14.93 -1.67
N SER A 317 -14.16 15.24 -0.65
CA SER A 317 -15.34 14.42 -0.28
C SER A 317 -16.64 14.79 -0.99
N LYS A 318 -16.64 15.81 -1.87
CA LYS A 318 -17.85 16.34 -2.53
C LYS A 318 -18.65 15.29 -3.32
N GLY A 319 -17.99 14.25 -3.85
CA GLY A 319 -18.62 13.19 -4.62
C GLY A 319 -19.18 12.02 -3.79
N PHE A 320 -18.75 11.86 -2.53
CA PHE A 320 -19.08 10.67 -1.73
C PHE A 320 -20.59 10.56 -1.45
N MET A 321 -21.26 11.70 -1.26
CA MET A 321 -22.70 11.73 -1.00
C MET A 321 -23.53 11.17 -2.15
N LEU A 322 -22.99 11.18 -3.39
CA LEU A 322 -23.70 10.61 -4.56
C LEU A 322 -23.94 9.11 -4.41
N ALA A 323 -23.10 8.39 -3.66
CA ALA A 323 -23.28 6.97 -3.38
C ALA A 323 -24.56 6.67 -2.59
N PHE A 324 -25.08 7.66 -1.84
CA PHE A 324 -26.29 7.54 -1.04
C PHE A 324 -27.55 8.10 -1.75
N THR A 325 -27.42 8.49 -3.03
CA THR A 325 -28.53 8.97 -3.85
C THR A 325 -29.10 7.84 -4.72
N PRO A 326 -30.37 7.92 -5.16
CA PRO A 326 -30.96 6.91 -6.06
C PRO A 326 -30.41 6.99 -7.49
N TYR A 327 -29.53 7.94 -7.80
CA TYR A 327 -29.01 8.16 -9.14
C TYR A 327 -27.90 7.16 -9.47
N SER A 328 -28.20 6.18 -10.32
CA SER A 328 -27.27 5.11 -10.67
C SER A 328 -26.36 5.43 -11.86
N ASN A 329 -26.87 6.12 -12.88
CA ASN A 329 -26.12 6.47 -14.10
C ASN A 329 -25.25 7.73 -13.91
N ARG A 330 -24.06 7.74 -14.52
CA ARG A 330 -23.11 8.88 -14.56
C ARG A 330 -23.75 10.21 -14.94
N TYR A 331 -24.71 10.24 -15.87
CA TYR A 331 -25.35 11.49 -16.28
C TYR A 331 -26.23 12.06 -15.16
N LEU A 332 -27.02 11.22 -14.50
CA LEU A 332 -27.87 11.66 -13.38
C LEU A 332 -27.01 12.07 -12.16
N LYS A 333 -25.95 11.33 -11.86
CA LYS A 333 -24.96 11.72 -10.85
C LYS A 333 -24.33 13.08 -11.18
N ALA A 334 -23.98 13.31 -12.44
CA ALA A 334 -23.42 14.57 -12.92
C ALA A 334 -24.40 15.74 -12.81
N VAL A 335 -25.68 15.54 -13.12
CA VAL A 335 -26.74 16.55 -12.97
C VAL A 335 -27.02 16.83 -11.47
N CYS A 336 -27.09 15.79 -10.64
CA CYS A 336 -27.25 15.92 -9.19
C CYS A 336 -26.08 16.68 -8.53
N SER A 337 -24.84 16.38 -8.93
CA SER A 337 -23.65 17.08 -8.40
C SER A 337 -23.63 18.57 -8.76
N ARG A 338 -24.35 18.98 -9.81
CA ARG A 338 -24.53 20.39 -10.22
C ARG A 338 -25.72 21.06 -9.53
N GLY A 339 -26.41 20.37 -8.61
CA GLY A 339 -27.59 20.89 -7.92
C GLY A 339 -28.86 20.97 -8.79
N LEU A 340 -28.85 20.36 -9.97
CA LEU A 340 -29.98 20.38 -10.92
C LEU A 340 -30.99 19.25 -10.70
N LEU A 341 -30.69 18.33 -9.78
CA LEU A 341 -31.61 17.29 -9.32
C LEU A 341 -31.78 17.42 -7.79
N PRO A 342 -32.97 17.09 -7.25
CA PRO A 342 -33.23 17.21 -5.82
C PRO A 342 -32.33 16.29 -4.99
N SER A 343 -31.82 16.80 -3.87
CA SER A 343 -31.20 15.94 -2.87
C SER A 343 -32.28 15.18 -2.10
N PHE A 344 -32.28 13.85 -2.20
CA PHE A 344 -33.16 12.97 -1.41
C PHE A 344 -32.60 12.65 -0.01
N ILE A 345 -31.58 13.40 0.43
CA ILE A 345 -30.90 13.21 1.72
C ILE A 345 -31.23 14.39 2.62
N SER A 346 -32.33 14.26 3.38
CA SER A 346 -32.72 15.24 4.40
C SER A 346 -31.74 15.27 5.57
N LYS A 347 -31.76 16.34 6.38
CA LYS A 347 -30.95 16.42 7.62
C LYS A 347 -31.18 15.22 8.54
N GLN A 348 -32.42 14.77 8.69
CA GLN A 348 -32.75 13.58 9.48
C GLN A 348 -32.13 12.32 8.89
N ARG A 349 -32.18 12.16 7.56
CA ARG A 349 -31.56 11.00 6.89
C ARG A 349 -30.04 11.02 7.02
N VAL A 350 -29.39 12.19 7.00
CA VAL A 350 -27.95 12.31 7.29
C VAL A 350 -27.64 11.77 8.69
N GLN A 351 -28.41 12.15 9.71
CA GLN A 351 -28.19 11.64 11.07
C GLN A 351 -28.38 10.13 11.17
N CYS A 352 -29.36 9.56 10.45
CA CYS A 352 -29.49 8.10 10.36
C CYS A 352 -28.28 7.45 9.70
N LEU A 353 -27.77 8.02 8.60
CA LEU A 353 -26.58 7.50 7.91
C LEU A 353 -25.34 7.56 8.79
N ILE A 354 -25.11 8.68 9.49
CA ILE A 354 -24.03 8.81 10.48
C ILE A 354 -24.17 7.73 11.53
N ASN A 355 -25.34 7.56 12.14
CA ASN A 355 -25.55 6.52 13.15
C ASN A 355 -25.37 5.09 12.59
N TYR A 356 -25.69 4.83 11.32
CA TYR A 356 -25.43 3.52 10.69
C TYR A 356 -23.95 3.27 10.41
N ILE A 357 -23.14 4.32 10.29
CA ILE A 357 -21.70 4.22 10.04
C ILE A 357 -20.90 4.22 11.35
N ASP A 358 -21.22 5.12 12.28
CA ASP A 358 -20.47 5.34 13.52
C ASP A 358 -20.80 4.31 14.62
N CYS A 359 -22.07 3.90 14.74
CA CYS A 359 -22.43 2.86 15.70
C CYS A 359 -21.95 1.50 15.18
N GLU A 360 -21.03 0.87 15.90
CA GLU A 360 -20.41 -0.40 15.50
C GLU A 360 -21.44 -1.50 15.19
N ALA A 361 -22.44 -1.66 16.05
CA ALA A 361 -23.50 -2.65 15.89
C ALA A 361 -24.38 -2.37 14.64
N HIS A 362 -24.70 -1.09 14.38
CA HIS A 362 -25.46 -0.73 13.18
C HIS A 362 -24.63 -0.89 11.91
N ARG A 363 -23.33 -0.57 11.97
CA ARG A 363 -22.39 -0.75 10.86
C ARG A 363 -22.27 -2.21 10.48
N GLU A 364 -22.10 -3.10 11.45
CA GLU A 364 -22.04 -4.55 11.23
C GLU A 364 -23.32 -5.05 10.56
N ARG A 365 -24.49 -4.68 11.08
CA ARG A 365 -25.79 -5.05 10.50
C ARG A 365 -25.95 -4.52 9.06
N THR A 366 -25.51 -3.29 8.81
CA THR A 366 -25.59 -2.64 7.50
C THR A 366 -24.70 -3.36 6.49
N LEU A 367 -23.44 -3.65 6.84
CA LEU A 367 -22.52 -4.38 5.97
C LEU A 367 -23.00 -5.80 5.69
N ASN A 368 -23.52 -6.51 6.69
CA ASN A 368 -24.08 -7.85 6.51
C ASN A 368 -25.28 -7.84 5.54
N MET A 369 -26.17 -6.85 5.66
CA MET A 369 -27.29 -6.70 4.74
C MET A 369 -26.81 -6.42 3.31
N LEU A 370 -25.83 -5.53 3.13
CA LEU A 370 -25.30 -5.16 1.81
C LEU A 370 -24.57 -6.32 1.13
N ARG A 371 -23.80 -7.13 1.87
CA ARG A 371 -23.06 -8.29 1.34
C ARG A 371 -23.95 -9.45 0.88
N LYS A 372 -25.23 -9.47 1.27
CA LYS A 372 -26.21 -10.49 0.87
C LYS A 372 -26.94 -10.15 -0.44
N ARG A 373 -26.74 -8.94 -0.97
CA ARG A 373 -27.28 -8.52 -2.27
C ARG A 373 -26.22 -8.72 -3.34
#